data_AF-A0A956T2S5-F1
#
_entry.id   AF-A0A956T2S5-F1
#
_cell.length_a   1.000
_cell.length_b   1.000
_cell.length_c   1.000
_cell.angle_alpha   90.00
_cell.angle_beta   90.00
_cell.angle_gamma   90.00
#
_symmetry.space_group_name_H-M   'P 1'
#
loop_
_entity.id
_entity.type
_entity.pdbx_description
1 polymer ?
#
loop_
_entity_poly.entity_id
_entity_poly.type
_entity_poly.pdbx_seq_one_letter_code
_entity_poly.pdbx_strand_id
1 'polypeptide(L)'
;MAALHRGLILVTGMTGSGKTTTVAALLDWINANRTCHILTIENPIEFVHTNKKSILSQRNLGSDVESFHDAVTGALRHDPDVILIGEMRDPDTIRAAINAAATGHLVISTLHANTAAEVVNRIVSFFDPVERDLVKLQLRDSLKCVINQRLVPKIGGGRVPALEMMLNDVKAIADGIMEGS
;
A
#
# COMPACT_ATOMS: atom_id res chain seq x y z
N MET A 1 12.11 0.37 -4.88
CA MET A 1 10.69 0.21 -4.49
C MET A 1 9.80 0.10 -5.72
N ALA A 2 9.71 1.13 -6.56
CA ALA A 2 8.86 1.10 -7.76
C ALA A 2 9.29 0.09 -8.85
N ALA A 3 10.53 -0.41 -8.77
CA ALA A 3 11.03 -1.51 -9.60
C ALA A 3 10.58 -2.91 -9.13
N LEU A 4 9.90 -3.04 -7.99
CA LEU A 4 9.35 -4.32 -7.55
C LEU A 4 8.19 -4.71 -8.49
N HIS A 5 8.11 -6.00 -8.83
CA HIS A 5 7.03 -6.53 -9.68
C HIS A 5 5.86 -7.10 -8.89
N ARG A 6 6.09 -7.48 -7.62
CA ARG A 6 5.08 -8.09 -6.75
C ARG A 6 5.31 -7.81 -5.28
N GLY A 7 4.27 -8.04 -4.47
CA GLY A 7 4.29 -7.88 -3.02
C GLY A 7 3.59 -6.60 -2.58
N LEU A 8 3.64 -6.33 -1.27
CA LEU A 8 2.92 -5.23 -0.63
C LEU A 8 3.89 -4.11 -0.22
N ILE A 9 3.60 -2.88 -0.66
CA ILE A 9 4.25 -1.65 -0.22
C ILE A 9 3.24 -0.83 0.57
N LEU A 10 3.61 -0.43 1.78
CA LEU A 10 2.78 0.40 2.64
C LEU A 10 3.39 1.78 2.80
N VAL A 11 2.61 2.82 2.48
CA VAL A 11 2.97 4.21 2.79
C VAL A 11 2.16 4.64 4.00
N THR A 12 2.84 4.92 5.11
CA THR A 12 2.21 5.18 6.41
C THR A 12 2.54 6.55 6.95
N GLY A 13 1.74 6.99 7.91
CA GLY A 13 1.90 8.29 8.57
C GLY A 13 0.56 8.91 8.97
N MET A 14 0.61 9.93 9.83
CA MET A 14 -0.57 10.68 10.26
C MET A 14 -1.26 11.42 9.11
N THR A 15 -2.46 11.95 9.35
CA THR A 15 -3.16 12.82 8.40
C THR A 15 -2.31 14.04 8.05
N GLY A 16 -2.30 14.44 6.78
CA GLY A 16 -1.50 15.59 6.32
C GLY A 16 0.02 15.34 6.26
N SER A 17 0.48 14.09 6.43
CA SER A 17 1.90 13.72 6.27
C SER A 17 2.34 13.67 4.80
N GLY A 18 1.43 13.69 3.82
CA GLY A 18 1.74 13.63 2.39
C GLY A 18 1.83 12.20 1.82
N LYS A 19 1.22 11.19 2.47
CA LYS A 19 1.16 9.80 1.99
C LYS A 19 0.69 9.72 0.53
N THR A 20 -0.45 10.34 0.23
CA THR A 20 -1.04 10.30 -1.11
C THR A 20 -0.11 10.92 -2.15
N THR A 21 0.61 11.98 -1.81
CA THR A 21 1.63 12.58 -2.69
C THR A 21 2.77 11.60 -2.99
N THR A 22 3.25 10.86 -1.99
CA THR A 22 4.28 9.83 -2.16
C THR A 22 3.77 8.66 -2.99
N VAL A 23 2.54 8.21 -2.76
CA VAL A 23 1.89 7.16 -3.57
C VAL A 23 1.73 7.60 -5.02
N ALA A 24 1.24 8.82 -5.25
CA ALA A 24 1.09 9.39 -6.59
C ALA A 24 2.45 9.47 -7.31
N ALA A 25 3.51 9.87 -6.61
CA ALA A 25 4.87 9.89 -7.17
C ALA A 25 5.38 8.48 -7.52
N LEU A 26 5.10 7.46 -6.69
CA LEU A 26 5.44 6.07 -6.97
C LEU A 26 4.69 5.55 -8.21
N LEU A 27 3.38 5.79 -8.29
CA LEU A 27 2.56 5.39 -9.44
C LEU A 27 2.98 6.11 -10.72
N ASP A 28 3.27 7.41 -10.65
CA ASP A 28 3.72 8.19 -11.80
C ASP A 28 5.06 7.68 -12.33
N TRP A 29 5.99 7.31 -11.42
CA TRP A 29 7.24 6.69 -11.81
C TRP A 29 7.00 5.34 -12.51
N ILE A 30 6.13 4.48 -11.97
CA ILE A 30 5.80 3.19 -12.60
C ILE A 30 5.21 3.44 -14.00
N ASN A 31 4.25 4.35 -14.11
CA ASN A 31 3.59 4.71 -15.35
C ASN A 31 4.57 5.24 -16.42
N ALA A 32 5.60 5.99 -16.02
CA ALA A 32 6.61 6.51 -16.94
C ALA A 32 7.68 5.48 -17.33
N ASN A 33 7.89 4.43 -16.55
CA ASN A 33 9.03 3.52 -16.70
C ASN A 33 8.65 2.08 -17.08
N ARG A 34 7.41 1.66 -16.87
CA ARG A 34 6.93 0.30 -17.14
C ARG A 34 5.77 0.31 -18.14
N THR A 35 5.66 -0.77 -18.91
CA THR A 35 4.49 -1.09 -19.75
C THR A 35 3.65 -2.11 -18.99
N CYS A 36 2.72 -1.62 -18.20
CA CYS A 36 1.86 -2.45 -17.35
C CYS A 36 0.45 -1.86 -17.24
N HIS A 37 -0.49 -2.64 -16.70
CA HIS A 37 -1.78 -2.15 -16.25
C HIS A 37 -1.73 -1.78 -14.77
N ILE A 38 -2.07 -0.53 -14.47
CA ILE A 38 -2.17 0.00 -13.11
C ILE A 38 -3.64 0.27 -12.83
N LEU A 39 -4.17 -0.34 -11.78
CA LEU A 39 -5.50 -0.07 -11.26
C LEU A 39 -5.40 0.69 -9.93
N THR A 40 -6.17 1.77 -9.77
CA THR A 40 -6.35 2.42 -8.47
C THR A 40 -7.78 2.30 -8.01
N ILE A 41 -7.97 2.07 -6.71
CA ILE A 41 -9.24 2.09 -6.01
C ILE A 41 -9.08 3.04 -4.84
N GLU A 42 -9.80 4.16 -4.85
CA GLU A 42 -9.59 5.29 -3.92
C GLU A 42 -10.93 5.84 -3.40
N ASN A 43 -10.92 6.63 -2.33
CA ASN A 43 -12.12 7.26 -1.77
C ASN A 43 -11.81 8.63 -1.11
N PRO A 44 -11.96 9.76 -1.82
CA PRO A 44 -12.10 9.89 -3.27
C PRO A 44 -10.75 9.77 -3.99
N ILE A 45 -10.76 9.77 -5.33
CA ILE A 45 -9.52 9.92 -6.13
C ILE A 45 -8.92 11.31 -5.86
N GLU A 46 -7.70 11.36 -5.33
CA GLU A 46 -7.01 12.61 -5.00
C GLU A 46 -6.14 13.14 -6.16
N PHE A 47 -5.53 12.25 -6.92
CA PHE A 47 -4.64 12.59 -8.04
C PHE A 47 -5.13 11.90 -9.32
N VAL A 48 -5.42 12.68 -10.35
CA VAL A 48 -5.76 12.15 -11.67
C VAL A 48 -4.46 11.93 -12.45
N HIS A 49 -4.18 10.69 -12.79
CA HIS A 49 -3.02 10.32 -13.59
C HIS A 49 -3.41 10.11 -15.05
N THR A 50 -2.59 10.62 -15.97
CA THR A 50 -2.75 10.36 -17.40
C THR A 50 -1.89 9.16 -17.82
N ASN A 51 -2.36 8.41 -18.82
CA ASN A 51 -1.60 7.29 -19.37
C ASN A 51 -0.27 7.78 -19.96
N LYS A 52 0.83 7.07 -19.64
CA LYS A 52 2.15 7.27 -20.23
C LYS A 52 2.59 5.99 -20.94
N LYS A 53 3.54 5.22 -20.37
CA LYS A 53 3.88 3.88 -20.88
C LYS A 53 2.93 2.81 -20.36
N SER A 54 2.33 3.04 -19.19
CA SER A 54 1.32 2.16 -18.61
C SER A 54 -0.09 2.65 -18.93
N ILE A 55 -1.04 1.72 -18.83
CA ILE A 55 -2.48 2.03 -18.85
C ILE A 55 -2.92 2.19 -17.40
N LEU A 56 -3.54 3.32 -17.07
CA LEU A 56 -4.10 3.59 -15.75
C LEU A 56 -5.62 3.53 -15.80
N SER A 57 -6.18 2.77 -14.87
CA SER A 57 -7.62 2.73 -14.58
C SER A 57 -7.80 3.20 -13.15
N GLN A 58 -8.53 4.28 -12.94
CA GLN A 58 -8.81 4.80 -11.59
C GLN A 58 -10.29 4.58 -11.28
N ARG A 59 -10.58 4.02 -10.10
CA ARG A 59 -11.92 3.73 -9.61
C ARG A 59 -12.14 4.43 -8.27
N ASN A 60 -13.27 5.11 -8.15
CA ASN A 60 -13.70 5.73 -6.93
C ASN A 60 -14.69 4.81 -6.20
N LEU A 61 -14.41 4.55 -4.92
CA LEU A 61 -15.26 3.73 -4.07
C LEU A 61 -16.60 4.45 -3.85
N GLY A 62 -17.70 3.69 -3.93
CA GLY A 62 -19.07 4.17 -3.80
C GLY A 62 -19.68 4.67 -5.11
N SER A 63 -18.90 5.23 -6.05
CA SER A 63 -19.43 5.68 -7.35
C SER A 63 -19.13 4.72 -8.50
N ASP A 64 -17.92 4.16 -8.54
CA ASP A 64 -17.51 3.24 -9.62
C ASP A 64 -17.53 1.77 -9.17
N VAL A 65 -17.31 1.53 -7.87
CA VAL A 65 -17.26 0.19 -7.25
C VAL A 65 -17.86 0.25 -5.85
N GLU A 66 -18.62 -0.76 -5.44
CA GLU A 66 -19.35 -0.76 -4.16
C GLU A 66 -18.44 -0.98 -2.95
N SER A 67 -17.48 -1.90 -3.06
CA SER A 67 -16.53 -2.24 -1.99
C SER A 67 -15.11 -2.44 -2.53
N PHE A 68 -14.11 -2.31 -1.66
CA PHE A 68 -12.72 -2.66 -2.02
C PHE A 68 -12.59 -4.14 -2.38
N HIS A 69 -13.30 -5.02 -1.68
CA HIS A 69 -13.26 -6.45 -1.94
C HIS A 69 -13.74 -6.79 -3.35
N ASP A 70 -14.89 -6.23 -3.75
CA ASP A 70 -15.45 -6.45 -5.08
C ASP A 70 -14.58 -5.80 -6.15
N ALA A 71 -14.05 -4.61 -5.87
CA ALA A 71 -13.16 -3.90 -6.77
C ALA A 71 -11.88 -4.69 -7.03
N VAL A 72 -11.23 -5.23 -5.99
CA VAL A 72 -10.02 -6.06 -6.12
C VAL A 72 -10.34 -7.40 -6.79
N THR A 73 -11.44 -8.06 -6.44
CA THR A 73 -11.82 -9.34 -7.07
C THR A 73 -12.16 -9.16 -8.55
N GLY A 74 -12.88 -8.09 -8.90
CA GLY A 74 -13.14 -7.70 -10.27
C GLY A 74 -11.85 -7.31 -11.00
N ALA A 75 -10.96 -6.58 -10.32
CA ALA A 75 -9.66 -6.17 -10.84
C ALA A 75 -8.82 -7.35 -11.32
N LEU A 76 -8.78 -8.45 -10.57
CA LEU A 76 -7.99 -9.64 -10.94
C LEU A 76 -8.38 -10.22 -12.31
N ARG A 77 -9.58 -9.91 -12.83
CA ARG A 77 -10.02 -10.29 -14.19
C ARG A 77 -9.61 -9.30 -15.27
N HIS A 78 -9.16 -8.11 -14.89
CA HIS A 78 -8.66 -7.06 -15.77
C HIS A 78 -7.14 -7.15 -16.00
N ASP A 79 -6.48 -8.17 -15.45
CA ASP A 79 -5.03 -8.42 -15.60
C ASP A 79 -4.14 -7.23 -15.14
N PRO A 80 -4.37 -6.61 -13.97
CA PRO A 80 -3.52 -5.55 -13.47
C PRO A 80 -2.16 -6.11 -13.05
N ASP A 81 -1.09 -5.35 -13.29
CA ASP A 81 0.22 -5.65 -12.71
C ASP A 81 0.41 -4.93 -11.36
N VAL A 82 -0.20 -3.76 -11.23
CA VAL A 82 -0.08 -2.88 -10.06
C VAL A 82 -1.46 -2.47 -9.58
N ILE A 83 -1.70 -2.60 -8.29
CA ILE A 83 -2.97 -2.23 -7.65
C ILE A 83 -2.69 -1.24 -6.53
N LEU A 84 -3.24 -0.03 -6.63
CA LEU A 84 -3.39 0.88 -5.50
C LEU A 84 -4.73 0.60 -4.82
N ILE A 85 -4.67 0.22 -3.56
CA ILE A 85 -5.82 0.20 -2.66
C ILE A 85 -5.64 1.38 -1.72
N GLY A 86 -6.56 2.34 -1.71
CA GLY A 86 -6.46 3.60 -0.96
C GLY A 86 -5.97 3.49 0.49
N GLU A 87 -6.87 3.59 1.47
CA GLU A 87 -6.52 3.44 2.88
C GLU A 87 -7.12 2.16 3.44
N MET A 88 -6.28 1.31 4.04
CA MET A 88 -6.73 0.10 4.73
C MET A 88 -7.33 0.46 6.09
N ARG A 89 -8.67 0.48 6.18
CA ARG A 89 -9.40 0.86 7.40
C ARG A 89 -10.17 -0.28 8.06
N ASP A 90 -10.24 -1.42 7.40
CA ASP A 90 -11.04 -2.58 7.81
C ASP A 90 -10.34 -3.89 7.39
N PRO A 91 -10.65 -5.01 8.09
CA PRO A 91 -10.01 -6.30 7.82
C PRO A 91 -10.26 -6.84 6.41
N ASP A 92 -11.39 -6.53 5.79
CA ASP A 92 -11.73 -7.03 4.45
C ASP A 92 -10.82 -6.39 3.38
N THR A 93 -10.63 -5.08 3.46
CA THR A 93 -9.72 -4.32 2.60
C THR A 93 -8.27 -4.78 2.77
N ILE A 94 -7.85 -5.02 4.02
CA ILE A 94 -6.51 -5.56 4.31
C ILE A 94 -6.33 -6.95 3.70
N ARG A 95 -7.31 -7.83 3.89
CA ARG A 95 -7.27 -9.21 3.37
C ARG A 95 -7.22 -9.21 1.85
N ALA A 96 -7.98 -8.34 1.19
CA ALA A 96 -7.92 -8.15 -0.25
C ALA A 96 -6.51 -7.72 -0.72
N ALA A 97 -5.88 -6.77 -0.02
CA ALA A 97 -4.52 -6.29 -0.33
C ALA A 97 -3.47 -7.41 -0.19
N ILE A 98 -3.51 -8.14 0.93
CA ILE A 98 -2.58 -9.26 1.20
C ILE A 98 -2.75 -10.36 0.16
N ASN A 99 -4.00 -10.74 -0.16
CA ASN A 99 -4.28 -11.77 -1.15
C ASN A 99 -3.80 -11.39 -2.55
N ALA A 100 -4.06 -10.16 -2.99
CA ALA A 100 -3.57 -9.67 -4.29
C ALA A 100 -2.03 -9.66 -4.36
N ALA A 101 -1.36 -9.24 -3.28
CA ALA A 101 0.10 -9.27 -3.19
C ALA A 101 0.66 -10.70 -3.24
N ALA A 102 -0.02 -11.65 -2.59
CA ALA A 102 0.37 -13.06 -2.58
C ALA A 102 0.18 -13.75 -3.94
N THR A 103 -0.78 -13.30 -4.76
CA THR A 103 -1.03 -13.84 -6.11
C THR A 103 -0.17 -13.22 -7.20
N GLY A 104 0.86 -12.45 -6.84
CA GLY A 104 1.87 -11.97 -7.79
C GLY A 104 1.73 -10.52 -8.24
N HIS A 105 0.80 -9.76 -7.68
CA HIS A 105 0.59 -8.34 -7.99
C HIS A 105 1.50 -7.46 -7.14
N LEU A 106 1.87 -6.30 -7.65
CA LEU A 106 2.41 -5.23 -6.80
C LEU A 106 1.24 -4.45 -6.21
N VAL A 107 1.07 -4.54 -4.89
CA VAL A 107 0.04 -3.79 -4.17
C VAL A 107 0.68 -2.62 -3.44
N ILE A 108 0.13 -1.43 -3.64
CA ILE A 108 0.50 -0.22 -2.91
C ILE A 108 -0.72 0.19 -2.09
N SER A 109 -0.53 0.49 -0.81
CA SER A 109 -1.62 0.97 0.03
C SER A 109 -1.14 1.92 1.12
N THR A 110 -2.09 2.56 1.80
CA THR A 110 -1.81 3.47 2.90
C THR A 110 -2.43 3.02 4.21
N LEU A 111 -1.77 3.38 5.31
CA LEU A 111 -2.23 3.14 6.67
C LEU A 111 -1.83 4.31 7.57
N HIS A 112 -2.62 4.61 8.59
CA HIS A 112 -2.17 5.51 9.66
C HIS A 112 -1.30 4.74 10.66
N ALA A 113 -0.02 5.06 10.77
CA ALA A 113 0.87 4.55 11.81
C ALA A 113 1.90 5.62 12.17
N ASN A 114 2.50 5.53 13.35
CA ASN A 114 3.51 6.50 13.78
C ASN A 114 4.94 6.04 13.48
N THR A 115 5.17 4.72 13.40
CA THR A 115 6.46 4.10 13.07
C THR A 115 6.24 2.90 12.13
N ALA A 116 7.30 2.43 11.48
CA ALA A 116 7.24 1.25 10.62
C ALA A 116 7.02 -0.04 11.43
N ALA A 117 7.61 -0.13 12.62
CA ALA A 117 7.43 -1.27 13.54
C ALA A 117 5.96 -1.44 13.99
N GLU A 118 5.25 -0.34 14.23
CA GLU A 118 3.83 -0.38 14.61
C GLU A 118 2.91 -0.90 13.52
N VAL A 119 3.32 -0.87 12.24
CA VAL A 119 2.43 -1.20 11.11
C VAL A 119 1.93 -2.64 11.18
N VAL A 120 2.80 -3.58 11.52
CA VAL A 120 2.43 -5.00 11.61
C VAL A 120 1.38 -5.19 12.69
N ASN A 121 1.64 -4.70 13.91
CA ASN A 121 0.71 -4.78 15.03
C ASN A 121 -0.62 -4.11 14.73
N ARG A 122 -0.58 -2.95 14.05
CA ARG A 122 -1.78 -2.25 13.67
C ARG A 122 -2.62 -3.06 12.69
N ILE A 123 -2.01 -3.63 11.65
CA ILE A 123 -2.73 -4.49 10.70
C ILE A 123 -3.34 -5.69 11.42
N VAL A 124 -2.56 -6.39 12.23
CA VAL A 124 -2.99 -7.58 12.98
C VAL A 124 -4.12 -7.26 13.97
N SER A 125 -4.18 -6.03 14.49
CA SER A 125 -5.22 -5.60 15.43
C SER A 125 -6.63 -5.52 14.83
N PHE A 126 -6.76 -5.46 13.50
CA PHE A 126 -8.06 -5.51 12.81
C PHE A 126 -8.70 -6.90 12.78
N PHE A 127 -7.93 -7.94 13.13
CA PHE A 127 -8.38 -9.34 13.04
C PHE A 127 -8.60 -9.97 14.41
N ASP A 128 -9.53 -10.93 14.44
CA ASP A 128 -9.82 -11.74 15.60
C ASP A 128 -8.59 -12.55 16.02
N PRO A 129 -8.39 -12.80 17.33
CA PRO A 129 -7.20 -13.49 17.84
C PRO A 129 -6.86 -14.80 17.12
N VAL A 130 -7.88 -15.56 16.69
CA VAL A 130 -7.72 -16.84 15.99
C VAL A 130 -7.10 -16.70 14.59
N GLU A 131 -7.20 -15.52 13.96
CA GLU A 131 -6.71 -15.27 12.61
C GLU A 131 -5.34 -14.57 12.59
N ARG A 132 -4.89 -14.02 13.72
CA ARG A 132 -3.72 -13.14 13.79
C ARG A 132 -2.43 -13.81 13.32
N ASP A 133 -2.21 -15.06 13.71
CA ASP A 133 -1.01 -15.79 13.32
C ASP A 133 -0.96 -16.05 11.81
N LEU A 134 -2.11 -16.33 11.20
CA LEU A 134 -2.22 -16.48 9.75
C LEU A 134 -1.95 -15.16 9.04
N VAL A 135 -2.51 -14.05 9.54
CA VAL A 135 -2.29 -12.71 8.95
C VAL A 135 -0.81 -12.32 9.04
N LYS A 136 -0.15 -12.55 10.19
CA LYS A 136 1.30 -12.33 10.34
C LYS A 136 2.11 -13.13 9.33
N LEU A 137 1.78 -14.42 9.16
CA LEU A 137 2.44 -15.29 8.18
C LEU A 137 2.29 -14.73 6.76
N GLN A 138 1.10 -14.32 6.37
CA GLN A 138 0.86 -13.75 5.04
C GLN A 138 1.54 -12.39 4.86
N LEU A 139 1.58 -11.54 5.89
CA LEU A 139 2.30 -10.28 5.87
C LEU A 139 3.81 -10.50 5.71
N ARG A 140 4.39 -11.47 6.45
CA ARG A 140 5.81 -11.82 6.32
C ARG A 140 6.18 -12.14 4.88
N ASP A 141 5.32 -12.87 4.16
CA ASP A 141 5.61 -13.32 2.79
C ASP A 141 5.34 -12.22 1.74
N SER A 142 4.29 -11.42 1.95
CA SER A 142 3.82 -10.41 1.00
C SER A 142 4.48 -9.04 1.16
N LEU A 143 4.67 -8.56 2.40
CA LEU A 143 5.21 -7.23 2.70
C LEU A 143 6.65 -7.10 2.19
N LYS A 144 6.92 -6.04 1.44
CA LYS A 144 8.26 -5.73 0.90
C LYS A 144 8.84 -4.47 1.53
N CYS A 145 7.99 -3.48 1.77
CA CYS A 145 8.45 -2.20 2.27
C CYS A 145 7.36 -1.48 3.06
N VAL A 146 7.77 -0.81 4.13
CA VAL A 146 6.98 0.21 4.82
C VAL A 146 7.72 1.53 4.72
N ILE A 147 7.04 2.58 4.26
CA ILE A 147 7.52 3.96 4.19
C ILE A 147 6.68 4.78 5.15
N ASN A 148 7.20 5.05 6.33
CA ASN A 148 6.53 5.87 7.33
C ASN A 148 6.97 7.34 7.20
N GLN A 149 6.01 8.24 7.02
CA GLN A 149 6.26 9.62 6.61
C GLN A 149 5.68 10.63 7.60
N ARG A 150 6.45 11.69 7.85
CA ARG A 150 6.03 12.92 8.52
C ARG A 150 6.57 14.14 7.80
N LEU A 151 5.84 15.26 7.87
CA LEU A 151 6.34 16.54 7.35
C LEU A 151 6.94 17.33 8.50
N VAL A 152 8.19 17.77 8.35
CA VAL A 152 8.89 18.61 9.32
C VAL A 152 9.15 20.00 8.74
N PRO A 153 9.25 21.05 9.57
CA PRO A 153 9.60 22.39 9.11
C PRO A 153 10.94 22.40 8.39
N LYS A 154 10.99 23.04 7.22
CA LYS A 154 12.23 23.22 6.46
C LYS A 154 12.89 24.55 6.84
N ILE A 155 14.22 24.57 6.96
CA ILE A 155 14.98 25.82 7.07
C ILE A 155 14.72 26.68 5.83
N GLY A 156 14.33 27.94 6.03
CA GLY A 156 13.96 28.85 4.94
C GLY A 156 12.48 28.80 4.53
N GLY A 157 11.63 28.09 5.29
CA GLY A 157 10.18 28.08 5.11
C GLY A 157 9.64 26.86 4.36
N GLY A 158 8.36 26.56 4.60
CA GLY A 158 7.71 25.36 4.08
C GLY A 158 7.99 24.10 4.90
N ARG A 159 7.75 22.93 4.29
CA ARG A 159 7.89 21.61 4.93
C ARG A 159 8.65 20.64 4.03
N VAL A 160 9.32 19.67 4.64
CA VAL A 160 10.04 18.59 3.95
C VAL A 160 9.64 17.23 4.56
N PRO A 161 9.51 16.15 3.76
CA PRO A 161 9.27 14.82 4.31
C PRO A 161 10.49 14.30 5.06
N ALA A 162 10.28 13.81 6.27
CA ALA A 162 11.19 12.94 6.99
C ALA A 162 10.61 11.51 6.94
N LEU A 163 11.42 10.57 6.46
CA LEU A 163 11.01 9.20 6.17
C LEU A 163 11.72 8.21 7.09
N GLU A 164 10.96 7.25 7.59
CA GLU A 164 11.45 6.02 8.18
C GLU A 164 11.06 4.88 7.22
N MET A 165 12.00 4.00 6.91
CA MET A 165 11.82 3.00 5.87
C MET A 165 12.25 1.64 6.40
N MET A 166 11.34 0.66 6.36
CA MET A 166 11.62 -0.73 6.70
C MET A 166 11.53 -1.56 5.42
N LEU A 167 12.60 -2.30 5.13
CA LEU A 167 12.67 -3.27 4.03
C LEU A 167 12.58 -4.67 4.61
N ASN A 168 11.72 -5.51 4.03
CA ASN A 168 11.62 -6.92 4.39
C ASN A 168 12.50 -7.75 3.44
N ASP A 169 13.82 -7.64 3.60
CA ASP A 169 14.84 -8.28 2.77
C ASP A 169 15.84 -9.13 3.58
N VAL A 170 15.69 -9.17 4.91
CA VAL A 170 16.53 -9.95 5.82
C VAL A 170 15.69 -10.77 6.79
N LYS A 171 16.24 -11.92 7.23
CA LYS A 171 15.56 -12.85 8.12
C LYS A 171 15.07 -12.19 9.43
N ALA A 172 15.86 -11.30 10.02
CA ALA A 172 15.51 -10.65 11.28
C ALA A 172 14.21 -9.85 11.21
N ILE A 173 13.95 -9.15 10.09
CA ILE A 173 12.69 -8.42 9.89
C ILE A 173 11.53 -9.40 9.68
N ALA A 174 11.75 -10.47 8.92
CA ALA A 174 10.75 -11.52 8.73
C ALA A 174 10.36 -12.21 10.06
N ASP A 175 11.33 -12.45 10.94
CA ASP A 175 11.10 -13.00 12.28
C ASP A 175 10.32 -11.99 13.15
N GLY A 176 10.71 -10.70 13.13
CA GLY A 176 10.00 -9.64 13.86
C GLY A 176 8.53 -9.50 13.46
N ILE A 177 8.20 -9.67 12.17
CA ILE A 177 6.80 -9.71 11.70
C ILE A 177 6.02 -10.85 12.36
N MET A 178 6.63 -12.04 12.52
CA MET A 178 5.98 -13.18 13.16
C MET A 178 5.80 -12.96 14.67
N GLU A 179 6.78 -12.31 15.31
CA GLU A 179 6.70 -11.94 16.72
C GLU A 179 5.68 -10.81 16.95
N GLY A 180 5.45 -9.96 15.95
CA GLY A 180 4.65 -8.74 16.07
C GLY A 180 5.45 -7.60 16.68
N SER A 181 6.70 -7.41 16.23
CA SER A 181 7.62 -6.38 16.74
C SER A 181 8.43 -5.74 15.62
#